data_AF-A0A1Q8QPL7-F1
#
_entry.id   AF-A0A1Q8QPL7-F1
#
_cell.length_a   1.000
_cell.length_b   1.000
_cell.length_c   1.000
_cell.angle_alpha   90.00
_cell.angle_beta   90.00
_cell.angle_gamma   90.00
#
_symmetry.space_group_name_H-M   'P 1'
#
loop_
_entity.id
_entity.type
_entity.pdbx_description
1 polymer ?
#
loop_
_entity_poly.entity_id
_entity_poly.type
_entity_poly.pdbx_seq_one_letter_code
_entity_poly.pdbx_strand_id
1 'polypeptide(L)'
;MGITLKVITGDKKLVAMSLGKQIGLANPEVLTGPELYKMSDEALIQKLGNIDLFAEIEPNQKERVILGLKKAGNVVGYLGDGINDASALHAADVGISVNSAVVPYLIT
;
A
#
# COMPACT_ATOMS: atom_id res chain seq x y z
N MET A 1 -9.45 -18.88 -0.49
CA MET A 1 -9.56 -17.66 0.33
C MET A 1 -8.16 -17.37 0.83
N GLY A 2 -7.48 -16.33 0.37
CA GLY A 2 -6.04 -16.18 0.60
C GLY A 2 -5.43 -14.95 -0.03
N ILE A 3 -6.20 -13.86 -0.07
CA ILE A 3 -5.80 -12.58 -0.63
C ILE A 3 -6.33 -11.48 0.30
N THR A 4 -5.44 -10.63 0.78
CA THR A 4 -5.76 -9.44 1.56
C THR A 4 -5.55 -8.20 0.71
N LEU A 5 -6.56 -7.34 0.64
CA LEU A 5 -6.48 -6.06 -0.06
C LEU A 5 -5.93 -5.00 0.89
N LYS A 6 -4.90 -4.28 0.43
CA LYS A 6 -4.36 -3.08 1.10
C LYS A 6 -4.40 -1.90 0.12
N VAL A 7 -4.62 -0.69 0.61
CA VAL A 7 -4.74 0.52 -0.22
C VAL A 7 -3.56 1.44 0.04
N ILE A 8 -2.95 2.00 -1.01
CA ILE A 8 -1.95 3.05 -0.90
C ILE A 8 -2.47 4.31 -1.57
N THR A 9 -2.42 5.46 -0.90
CA THR A 9 -2.74 6.76 -1.52
C THR A 9 -1.84 7.88 -0.99
N GLY A 10 -1.63 8.89 -1.83
CA GLY A 10 -1.01 10.17 -1.44
C GLY A 10 -1.99 11.13 -0.76
N ASP A 11 -3.28 10.80 -0.70
CA ASP A 11 -4.29 11.63 -0.05
C ASP A 11 -4.11 11.70 1.47
N LYS A 12 -4.63 12.77 2.06
CA LYS A 12 -4.70 12.93 3.52
C LYS A 12 -5.45 11.77 4.16
N LYS A 13 -5.03 11.39 5.37
CA LYS A 13 -5.63 10.30 6.16
C LYS A 13 -7.17 10.31 6.18
N LEU A 14 -7.79 11.48 6.35
CA LEU A 14 -9.26 11.61 6.40
C LEU A 14 -9.95 11.22 5.08
N VAL A 15 -9.37 11.65 3.94
CA VAL A 15 -9.89 11.32 2.60
C VAL A 15 -9.68 9.84 2.32
N ALA A 16 -8.48 9.33 2.62
CA ALA A 16 -8.15 7.94 2.43
C ALA A 16 -9.06 7.00 3.25
N MET A 17 -9.37 7.35 4.50
CA MET A 17 -10.35 6.61 5.32
C MET A 17 -11.75 6.63 4.73
N SER A 18 -12.18 7.75 4.14
CA SER A 18 -13.47 7.85 3.46
C SER A 18 -13.52 6.92 2.24
N LEU A 19 -12.46 6.90 1.44
CA LEU A 19 -12.33 6.00 0.29
C LEU A 19 -12.29 4.53 0.73
N GLY A 20 -11.52 4.21 1.79
CA GLY A 20 -11.45 2.87 2.37
C GLY A 20 -12.83 2.33 2.77
N LYS A 21 -13.67 3.16 3.40
CA LYS A 21 -15.05 2.78 3.74
C LYS A 21 -15.91 2.50 2.50
N GLN A 22 -15.75 3.29 1.44
CA GLN A 22 -16.52 3.10 0.20
C GLN A 22 -16.20 1.79 -0.51
N ILE A 23 -14.96 1.32 -0.41
CA ILE A 23 -14.53 0.03 -1.01
C ILE A 23 -14.72 -1.17 -0.08
N GLY A 24 -15.32 -0.99 1.10
CA GLY A 24 -15.65 -2.07 2.02
C GLY A 24 -14.60 -2.37 3.11
N LEU A 25 -13.57 -1.53 3.29
CA LEU A 25 -12.69 -1.63 4.46
C LEU A 25 -13.42 -1.05 5.68
N ALA A 26 -13.95 -1.93 6.54
CA ALA A 26 -14.62 -1.53 7.77
C ALA A 26 -13.57 -1.21 8.86
N ASN A 27 -13.47 0.07 9.24
CA ASN A 27 -12.50 0.58 10.23
C ASN A 27 -11.04 0.17 9.93
N PRO A 28 -10.48 0.57 8.76
CA PRO A 28 -9.14 0.18 8.36
C PRO A 28 -8.09 0.67 9.37
N GLU A 29 -7.10 -0.17 9.68
CA GLU A 29 -5.90 0.33 10.35
C GLU A 29 -5.08 1.16 9.36
N VAL A 30 -4.78 2.40 9.73
CA VAL A 30 -4.12 3.37 8.85
C VAL A 30 -2.71 3.65 9.30
N LEU A 31 -1.76 3.57 8.36
CA LEU A 31 -0.39 4.06 8.52
C LEU A 31 -0.16 5.26 7.59
N THR A 32 0.34 6.37 8.13
CA THR A 32 0.65 7.56 7.32
C THR A 32 2.12 7.58 6.88
N GLY A 33 2.43 8.28 5.78
CA GLY A 33 3.81 8.50 5.32
C GLY A 33 4.76 9.04 6.39
N PRO A 34 4.36 10.05 7.20
CA PRO A 34 5.18 10.53 8.31
C PRO A 34 5.41 9.49 9.42
N GLU A 35 4.45 8.61 9.70
CA GLU A 35 4.62 7.51 10.66
C GLU A 35 5.55 6.44 10.08
N LEU A 36 5.35 6.08 8.81
CA LEU A 36 6.19 5.14 8.06
C LEU A 36 7.65 5.59 8.05
N TYR A 37 7.91 6.87 7.79
CA TYR A 37 9.27 7.43 7.77
C TYR A 37 10.01 7.27 9.11
N LYS A 38 9.29 7.32 10.23
CA LYS A 38 9.86 7.19 11.58
C LYS A 38 10.11 5.75 12.01
N MET A 39 9.55 4.77 11.30
CA MET A 39 9.70 3.35 11.63
C MET A 39 11.03 2.81 11.11
N SER A 40 11.66 1.91 11.86
CA SER A 40 12.70 1.04 11.31
C SER A 40 12.07 -0.02 10.40
N ASP A 41 12.88 -0.66 9.56
CA ASP A 41 12.40 -1.70 8.66
C ASP A 41 11.87 -2.92 9.43
N GLU A 42 12.48 -3.28 10.57
CA GLU A 42 12.02 -4.39 11.40
C GLU A 42 10.66 -4.08 12.04
N ALA A 43 10.50 -2.87 12.56
CA ALA A 43 9.23 -2.42 13.14
C ALA A 43 8.12 -2.36 12.08
N LEU A 44 8.47 -1.92 10.87
CA LEU A 44 7.56 -1.88 9.74
C LEU A 44 7.09 -3.29 9.37
N ILE A 45 8.00 -4.25 9.18
CA ILE A 45 7.68 -5.64 8.83
C ILE A 45 6.67 -6.26 9.81
N GLN A 46 6.86 -6.02 11.11
CA GLN A 46 5.95 -6.54 12.14
C GLN A 46 4.56 -5.89 12.09
N LYS A 47 4.47 -4.63 11.66
CA LYS A 47 3.21 -3.87 11.64
C LYS A 47 2.41 -4.06 10.35
N LEU A 48 3.09 -4.26 9.22
CA LEU A 48 2.50 -4.26 7.88
C LEU A 48 1.35 -5.26 7.69
N GLY A 49 1.37 -6.39 8.40
CA GLY A 49 0.30 -7.38 8.35
C GLY A 49 -1.07 -6.81 8.72
N ASN A 50 -1.11 -5.93 9.74
CA ASN A 50 -2.35 -5.38 10.28
C ASN A 50 -2.81 -4.09 9.58
N ILE A 51 -1.93 -3.43 8.83
CA ILE A 51 -2.28 -2.18 8.13
C ILE A 51 -3.10 -2.46 6.89
N ASP A 52 -4.29 -1.89 6.79
CA ASP A 52 -5.16 -2.00 5.63
C ASP A 52 -4.98 -0.84 4.64
N LEU A 53 -4.61 0.34 5.16
CA LEU A 53 -4.58 1.56 4.38
C LEU A 53 -3.36 2.42 4.69
N PHE A 54 -2.65 2.82 3.65
CA PHE A 54 -1.51 3.70 3.71
C PHE A 54 -1.89 5.05 3.12
N ALA A 55 -1.80 6.11 3.92
CA ALA A 55 -2.18 7.47 3.53
C ALA A 55 -0.98 8.40 3.51
N GLU A 56 -1.08 9.51 2.77
CA GLU A 56 0.00 10.51 2.67
C GLU A 56 1.33 9.88 2.22
N ILE A 57 1.26 8.87 1.35
CA ILE A 57 2.42 8.11 0.88
C ILE A 57 3.06 8.81 -0.30
N GLU A 58 4.34 9.14 -0.13
CA GLU A 58 5.16 9.69 -1.20
C GLU A 58 5.61 8.59 -2.19
N PRO A 59 5.92 8.91 -3.46
CA PRO A 59 6.32 7.91 -4.46
C PRO A 59 7.50 7.01 -4.04
N ASN A 60 8.51 7.58 -3.39
CA ASN A 60 9.66 6.87 -2.81
C ASN A 60 9.29 5.92 -1.65
N GLN A 61 8.17 6.15 -0.98
CA GLN A 61 7.72 5.34 0.15
C GLN A 61 6.91 4.11 -0.29
N LYS A 62 6.32 4.13 -1.49
CA LYS A 62 5.52 3.01 -2.04
C LYS A 62 6.33 1.71 -2.12
N GLU A 63 7.54 1.82 -2.67
CA GLU A 63 8.45 0.67 -2.81
C GLU A 63 8.81 0.08 -1.44
N ARG A 64 9.03 0.93 -0.43
CA ARG A 64 9.34 0.48 0.93
C ARG A 64 8.22 -0.37 1.54
N VAL A 65 6.97 0.00 1.32
CA VAL A 65 5.81 -0.79 1.78
C VAL A 65 5.77 -2.16 1.09
N ILE A 66 5.95 -2.18 -0.23
CA ILE A 66 5.96 -3.43 -1.02
C ILE A 66 7.08 -4.35 -0.56
N LEU A 67 8.31 -3.85 -0.46
CA LEU A 67 9.45 -4.64 -0.01
C LEU A 67 9.27 -5.14 1.43
N GLY A 68 8.69 -4.32 2.31
CA GLY A 68 8.38 -4.74 3.67
C GLY A 68 7.37 -5.91 3.70
N LEU A 69 6.32 -5.86 2.89
CA LEU A 69 5.32 -6.93 2.80
C LEU A 69 5.91 -8.22 2.24
N LYS A 70 6.81 -8.12 1.25
CA LYS A 70 7.57 -9.25 0.71
C LYS A 70 8.49 -9.86 1.76
N LYS A 71 9.23 -9.03 2.51
CA LYS A 71 10.10 -9.48 3.61
C LYS A 71 9.29 -10.12 4.75
N ALA A 72 8.03 -9.74 4.94
CA ALA A 72 7.10 -10.39 5.86
C ALA A 72 6.58 -11.76 5.35
N GLY A 73 7.02 -12.22 4.17
CA GLY A 73 6.68 -13.53 3.60
C GLY A 73 5.44 -13.53 2.71
N ASN A 74 4.89 -12.37 2.34
CA ASN A 74 3.74 -12.29 1.46
C ASN A 74 4.15 -12.26 -0.01
N VAL A 75 3.31 -12.81 -0.88
CA VAL A 75 3.42 -12.61 -2.34
C VAL A 75 2.65 -11.34 -2.68
N VAL A 76 3.32 -10.32 -3.21
CA VAL A 76 2.71 -8.99 -3.37
C VAL A 76 2.33 -8.73 -4.82
N GLY A 77 1.03 -8.61 -5.09
CA GLY A 77 0.49 -8.00 -6.29
C GLY A 77 0.31 -6.49 -6.12
N TYR A 78 0.63 -5.70 -7.14
CA TYR A 78 0.47 -4.25 -7.13
C TYR A 78 -0.28 -3.76 -8.36
N LEU A 79 -1.35 -2.99 -8.15
CA LEU A 79 -2.15 -2.34 -9.19
C LEU A 79 -1.84 -0.84 -9.22
N GLY A 80 -1.36 -0.32 -10.34
CA GLY A 80 -1.01 1.11 -10.50
C GLY A 80 -1.19 1.63 -11.92
N ASP A 81 -0.88 2.91 -12.14
CA ASP A 81 -1.08 3.58 -13.44
C ASP A 81 0.09 3.43 -14.43
N GLY A 82 1.11 2.65 -14.08
CA GLY A 82 2.27 2.35 -14.92
C GLY A 82 3.33 3.45 -14.99
N ILE A 83 2.93 4.72 -14.98
CA ILE A 83 3.83 5.87 -15.17
C ILE A 83 4.35 6.37 -13.81
N ASN A 84 3.45 6.58 -12.85
CA ASN A 84 3.80 7.09 -11.52
C ASN A 84 4.24 5.98 -10.57
N ASP A 85 3.95 4.73 -10.92
CA ASP A 85 4.15 3.57 -10.05
C ASP A 85 5.18 2.57 -10.60
N ALA A 86 6.06 2.99 -11.52
CA ALA A 86 7.01 2.10 -12.18
C ALA A 86 7.92 1.34 -11.19
N SER A 87 8.43 1.99 -10.14
CA SER A 87 9.26 1.34 -9.10
C SER A 87 8.45 0.34 -8.27
N ALA A 88 7.22 0.69 -7.90
CA ALA A 88 6.31 -0.16 -7.16
C ALA A 88 5.91 -1.42 -7.96
N LEU A 89 5.56 -1.24 -9.24
CA LEU A 89 5.24 -2.34 -10.16
C LEU A 89 6.43 -3.29 -10.35
N HIS A 90 7.66 -2.76 -10.40
CA HIS A 90 8.86 -3.56 -10.53
C HIS A 90 9.20 -4.34 -9.25
N ALA A 91 8.94 -3.76 -8.07
CA ALA A 91 9.22 -4.39 -6.79
C ALA A 91 8.21 -5.50 -6.42
N ALA A 92 6.98 -5.40 -6.91
CA ALA A 92 5.92 -6.38 -6.71
C ALA A 92 6.25 -7.72 -7.41
N ASP A 93 5.70 -8.82 -6.89
CA ASP A 93 5.80 -10.13 -7.54
C ASP A 93 4.90 -10.21 -8.77
N VAL A 94 3.77 -9.47 -8.75
CA VAL A 94 2.89 -9.30 -9.91
C VAL A 94 2.49 -7.83 -10.03
N GLY A 95 2.92 -7.17 -11.10
CA GLY A 95 2.50 -5.80 -11.42
C GLY A 95 1.34 -5.78 -12.42
N ILE A 96 0.27 -5.06 -12.11
CA ILE A 96 -0.87 -4.84 -13.00
C ILE A 96 -0.95 -3.35 -13.29
N SER A 97 -0.78 -2.97 -14.56
CA SER A 97 -0.94 -1.58 -15.00
C SER A 97 -2.33 -1.36 -15.57
N VAL A 98 -2.99 -0.28 -15.16
CA VAL A 98 -4.29 0.14 -15.69
C VAL A 98 -4.23 1.55 -16.23
N ASN A 99 -4.90 1.79 -17.36
CA ASN A 99 -4.82 3.04 -18.11
C ASN A 99 -5.46 4.25 -17.39
N SER A 100 -6.12 4.05 -16.24
CA SER A 100 -6.84 5.09 -15.48
C SER A 100 -7.04 4.69 -14.00
N ALA A 101 -6.01 4.25 -13.29
CA ALA A 101 -6.12 4.10 -11.83
C ALA A 101 -6.17 5.47 -11.15
N VAL A 102 -7.25 5.73 -10.41
CA VAL A 102 -7.34 6.89 -9.51
C VAL A 102 -6.74 6.58 -8.13
N VAL A 103 -6.60 5.29 -7.77
CA VAL A 103 -6.02 4.85 -6.49
C VAL A 103 -5.31 3.49 -6.68
N PRO A 104 -4.03 3.33 -6.30
CA PRO A 104 -3.34 2.06 -6.40
C PRO A 104 -3.70 1.09 -5.27
N TYR A 105 -3.70 -0.21 -5.58
CA TYR A 105 -4.05 -1.29 -4.66
C TYR A 105 -2.87 -2.27 -4.49
N LEU A 106 -2.69 -2.77 -3.27
CA LEU A 106 -1.84 -3.91 -2.97
C LEU A 106 -2.68 -5.14 -2.67
N ILE A 107 -2.19 -6.27 -3.15
CA ILE A 107 -2.81 -7.58 -2.99
C ILE A 107 -1.74 -8.47 -2.37
N THR A 108 -2.01 -9.05 -1.21
CA THR A 108 -1.05 -9.93 -0.49
C THR A 108 -1.64 -11.29 -0.19
#